data_AF-A0A353RLA7-F1
#
_entry.id   AF-A0A353RLA7-F1
#
_cell.length_a   1.000
_cell.length_b   1.000
_cell.length_c   1.000
_cell.angle_alpha   90.00
_cell.angle_beta   90.00
_cell.angle_gamma   90.00
#
_symmetry.space_group_name_H-M   'P 1'
#
loop_
_entity.id
_entity.type
_entity.pdbx_description
1 polymer ?
#
loop_
_entity_poly.entity_id
_entity_poly.type
_entity_poly.pdbx_seq_one_letter_code
_entity_poly.pdbx_strand_id
1 'polypeptide(L)'
;MHLEYDYLVSGVTYYISPFLDLSYKKIYNRTKRQSKSKNLDYNSGNYWGLRLLTNFKEIESKNIYRIDDISFDFGPTWGIQRAYGKMHLLFDVGAVYYFDTKGNSGFFPIMLQLNLGFNAKKW
;
A
#
# COMPACT_ATOMS: atom_id res chain seq x y z
N MET A 1 -10.19 36.23 -9.06
CA MET A 1 -10.44 34.93 -9.72
C MET A 1 -11.11 34.05 -8.67
N HIS A 2 -12.44 33.89 -8.77
CA HIS A 2 -13.25 33.16 -7.78
C HIS A 2 -12.82 31.69 -7.74
N LEU A 3 -12.31 31.24 -6.59
CA LEU A 3 -12.24 29.83 -6.24
C LEU A 3 -13.62 29.48 -5.69
N GLU A 4 -14.55 29.14 -6.58
CA GLU A 4 -15.79 28.51 -6.14
C GLU A 4 -15.43 27.18 -5.50
N TYR A 5 -15.58 27.16 -4.20
CA TYR A 5 -15.49 25.97 -3.40
C TYR A 5 -16.63 25.02 -3.79
N ASP A 6 -16.28 24.00 -4.56
CA ASP A 6 -17.17 22.93 -5.01
C ASP A 6 -17.59 21.97 -3.87
N TYR A 7 -17.76 22.48 -2.64
CA TYR A 7 -18.19 21.73 -1.46
C TYR A 7 -19.64 21.23 -1.55
N LEU A 8 -20.38 21.56 -2.62
CA LEU A 8 -21.83 21.38 -2.69
C LEU A 8 -22.33 20.35 -3.71
N VAL A 9 -21.47 19.62 -4.45
CA VAL A 9 -21.98 18.73 -5.53
C VAL A 9 -21.55 17.25 -5.46
N SER A 10 -20.64 16.82 -4.57
CA SER A 10 -20.53 15.38 -4.25
C SER A 10 -19.85 15.07 -2.93
N GLY A 11 -20.43 14.18 -2.11
CA GLY A 11 -19.79 13.65 -0.89
C GLY A 11 -18.64 12.67 -1.14
N VAL A 12 -18.12 12.60 -2.37
CA VAL A 12 -16.99 11.73 -2.74
C VAL A 12 -15.72 12.59 -2.79
N THR A 13 -14.69 12.14 -2.07
CA THR A 13 -13.35 12.73 -2.07
C THR A 13 -12.37 11.72 -2.64
N TYR A 14 -11.60 12.11 -3.65
CA TYR A 14 -10.58 11.25 -4.25
C TYR A 14 -9.45 12.06 -4.91
N TYR A 15 -8.32 11.40 -5.15
CA TYR A 15 -7.33 11.84 -6.11
C TYR A 15 -6.78 10.63 -6.85
N ILE A 16 -6.32 10.85 -8.08
CA ILE A 16 -5.66 9.86 -8.93
C ILE A 16 -4.24 10.36 -9.14
N SER A 17 -3.26 9.56 -8.76
CA SER A 17 -1.85 9.93 -8.84
C SER A 17 -1.00 8.73 -9.25
N PRO A 18 0.08 8.94 -10.04
CA PRO A 18 1.16 7.97 -10.12
C PRO A 18 1.72 7.70 -8.73
N PHE A 19 2.05 6.45 -8.46
CA PHE A 19 2.64 6.06 -7.18
C PHE A 19 3.74 5.02 -7.37
N LEU A 20 4.62 4.95 -6.37
CA LEU A 20 5.63 3.90 -6.23
C LEU A 20 5.41 3.21 -4.89
N ASP A 21 5.27 1.88 -4.91
CA ASP A 21 5.18 1.05 -3.70
C ASP A 21 6.36 0.07 -3.66
N LEU A 22 7.31 0.35 -2.77
CA LEU A 22 8.48 -0.49 -2.54
C LEU A 22 8.34 -1.22 -1.22
N SER A 23 8.54 -2.54 -1.24
CA SER A 23 8.40 -3.38 -0.06
C SER A 23 9.53 -4.40 0.08
N TYR A 24 10.20 -4.39 1.23
CA TYR A 24 11.09 -5.48 1.66
C TYR A 24 10.32 -6.43 2.57
N LYS A 25 10.36 -7.75 2.29
CA LYS A 25 9.57 -8.77 3.01
C LYS A 25 10.44 -9.93 3.46
N LYS A 26 10.51 -10.18 4.76
CA LYS A 26 11.17 -11.35 5.36
C LYS A 26 10.13 -12.39 5.79
N ILE A 27 10.01 -13.46 5.01
CA ILE A 27 9.05 -14.55 5.26
C ILE A 27 9.60 -15.45 6.36
N TYR A 28 8.93 -15.48 7.51
CA TYR A 28 9.46 -16.15 8.71
C TYR A 28 8.85 -17.52 8.99
N ASN A 29 7.75 -17.90 8.33
CA ASN A 29 6.99 -19.12 8.67
C ASN A 29 7.06 -20.23 7.61
N ARG A 30 8.04 -20.21 6.70
CA ARG A 30 8.16 -21.19 5.60
C ARG A 30 8.22 -22.64 6.12
N THR A 31 9.12 -22.93 7.04
CA THR A 31 9.29 -24.28 7.62
C THR A 31 8.01 -24.78 8.28
N LYS A 32 7.35 -23.93 9.07
CA LYS A 32 6.07 -24.25 9.73
C LYS A 32 4.93 -24.51 8.74
N ARG A 33 4.95 -23.86 7.58
CA ARG A 33 3.96 -24.10 6.50
C ARG A 33 4.25 -25.41 5.77
N GLN A 34 5.52 -25.68 5.48
CA GLN A 34 5.97 -26.91 4.84
C GLN A 34 5.60 -28.14 5.66
N SER A 35 5.84 -28.14 6.98
CA SER A 35 5.49 -29.27 7.86
C SER A 35 3.98 -29.53 7.95
N LYS A 36 3.16 -28.56 7.56
CA LYS A 36 1.70 -28.67 7.49
C LYS A 36 1.18 -28.87 6.06
N SER A 37 2.06 -29.23 5.13
CA SER A 37 1.77 -29.39 3.70
C SER A 37 0.98 -28.21 3.11
N LYS A 38 1.28 -26.99 3.56
CA LYS A 38 0.63 -25.76 3.05
C LYS A 38 1.36 -25.26 1.81
N ASN A 39 0.61 -24.61 0.92
CA ASN A 39 1.15 -23.99 -0.30
C ASN A 39 2.31 -23.02 0.03
N LEU A 40 3.45 -23.16 -0.66
CA LEU A 40 4.62 -22.29 -0.57
C LEU A 40 4.91 -21.54 -1.88
N ASP A 41 4.11 -21.78 -2.91
CA ASP A 41 4.23 -21.17 -4.23
C ASP A 41 4.15 -19.66 -4.13
N TYR A 42 4.89 -18.99 -5.01
CA TYR A 42 4.91 -17.53 -5.13
C TYR A 42 5.08 -16.84 -3.79
N ASN A 43 6.01 -17.36 -2.97
CA ASN A 43 6.34 -16.79 -1.66
C ASN A 43 5.15 -16.75 -0.67
N SER A 44 4.23 -17.70 -0.77
CA SER A 44 3.11 -17.85 0.17
C SER A 44 3.61 -18.05 1.61
N GLY A 45 3.35 -17.06 2.47
CA GLY A 45 3.86 -17.04 3.83
C GLY A 45 3.37 -15.84 4.64
N ASN A 46 3.81 -15.75 5.88
CA ASN A 46 3.67 -14.56 6.71
C ASN A 46 5.03 -13.87 6.77
N TYR A 47 5.03 -12.55 6.79
CA TYR A 47 6.26 -11.75 6.77
C TYR A 47 6.21 -10.60 7.76
N TRP A 48 7.41 -10.17 8.15
CA TRP A 48 7.66 -8.81 8.63
C TRP A 48 8.40 -8.07 7.53
N GLY A 49 8.21 -6.76 7.43
CA GLY A 49 8.77 -5.98 6.34
C GLY A 49 8.95 -4.51 6.65
N LEU A 50 9.48 -3.82 5.66
CA LEU A 50 9.51 -2.35 5.56
C LEU A 50 8.84 -1.98 4.25
N ARG A 51 8.00 -0.94 4.28
CA ARG A 51 7.30 -0.43 3.11
C ARG A 51 7.56 1.06 2.96
N LEU A 52 7.76 1.49 1.72
CA LEU A 52 7.78 2.87 1.29
C LEU A 52 6.72 3.04 0.20
N LEU A 53 5.71 3.86 0.48
CA LEU A 53 4.73 4.29 -0.50
C LEU A 53 4.99 5.76 -0.84
N THR A 54 5.10 6.08 -2.12
CA THR A 54 5.24 7.47 -2.59
C THR A 54 4.13 7.79 -3.55
N ASN A 55 3.46 8.92 -3.33
CA ASN A 55 2.47 9.48 -4.26
C ASN A 55 3.06 10.72 -4.92
N PHE A 56 2.99 10.79 -6.25
CA PHE A 56 3.44 11.95 -7.02
C PHE A 56 2.30 12.95 -7.22
N LYS A 57 2.52 13.98 -8.02
CA LYS A 57 1.49 14.96 -8.35
C LYS A 57 0.26 14.26 -8.93
N GLU A 58 -0.92 14.60 -8.42
CA GLU A 58 -2.16 14.07 -8.94
C GLU A 58 -2.38 14.46 -10.41
N ILE A 59 -2.94 13.51 -11.16
CA ILE A 59 -3.49 13.73 -12.50
C ILE A 59 -4.88 14.36 -12.37
N GLU A 60 -5.63 13.95 -11.34
CA GLU A 60 -6.97 14.43 -11.04
C GLU A 60 -7.20 14.42 -9.52
N SER A 61 -7.91 15.41 -9.00
CA SER A 61 -8.38 15.43 -7.61
C SER A 61 -9.77 16.04 -7.52
N LYS A 62 -10.57 15.55 -6.59
CA LYS A 62 -11.90 16.06 -6.28
C LYS A 62 -12.09 16.13 -4.78
N ASN A 63 -12.52 17.31 -4.30
CA ASN A 63 -12.80 17.56 -2.89
C ASN A 63 -11.64 17.22 -1.93
N ILE A 64 -10.41 17.30 -2.42
CA ILE A 64 -9.18 17.17 -1.62
C ILE A 64 -8.15 18.19 -2.08
N TYR A 65 -7.50 18.83 -1.12
CA TYR A 65 -6.36 19.69 -1.36
C TYR A 65 -5.13 19.04 -0.75
N ARG A 66 -4.16 18.66 -1.59
CA ARG A 66 -2.87 18.14 -1.12
C ARG A 66 -1.92 19.28 -0.82
N ILE A 67 -1.25 19.20 0.33
CA ILE A 67 -0.31 20.22 0.78
C ILE A 67 0.95 20.23 -0.10
N ASP A 68 1.33 19.07 -0.63
CA ASP A 68 2.50 18.89 -1.48
C ASP A 68 2.24 17.90 -2.62
N ASP A 69 2.97 18.08 -3.73
CA ASP A 69 2.86 17.24 -4.92
C ASP A 69 3.45 15.84 -4.66
N ILE A 70 4.46 15.73 -3.78
CA ILE A 70 5.15 14.48 -3.47
C ILE A 70 5.04 14.19 -1.98
N SER A 71 4.54 13.00 -1.63
CA SER A 71 4.46 12.53 -0.24
C SER A 71 4.93 11.10 -0.10
N PHE A 72 5.44 10.76 1.08
CA PHE A 72 6.03 9.48 1.42
C PHE A 72 5.37 8.90 2.67
N ASP A 73 5.03 7.62 2.65
CA ASP A 73 4.65 6.84 3.83
C ASP A 73 5.69 5.73 4.02
N PHE A 74 6.40 5.76 5.13
CA PHE A 74 7.44 4.78 5.44
C PHE A 74 7.19 4.11 6.79
N GLY A 75 7.31 2.79 6.85
CA GLY A 75 7.17 2.10 8.11
C GLY A 75 7.31 0.59 8.08
N PRO A 76 7.36 -0.04 9.28
CA PRO A 76 7.35 -1.47 9.42
C PRO A 76 5.98 -2.05 9.08
N THR A 77 5.97 -3.25 8.51
CA THR A 77 4.74 -3.98 8.19
C THR A 77 4.77 -5.42 8.71
N TRP A 78 3.60 -5.92 9.05
CA TRP A 78 3.33 -7.34 9.19
C TRP A 78 2.31 -7.76 8.16
N GLY A 79 2.54 -8.88 7.48
CA GLY A 79 1.66 -9.29 6.40
C GLY A 79 1.56 -10.76 6.13
N ILE A 80 0.63 -11.07 5.24
CA ILE A 80 0.23 -12.38 4.80
C ILE A 80 0.17 -12.35 3.26
N GLN A 81 0.92 -13.24 2.62
CA GLN A 81 0.86 -13.48 1.18
C GLN A 81 0.38 -14.91 0.91
N ARG A 82 -0.59 -15.08 -0.01
CA ARG A 82 -1.16 -16.38 -0.38
C ARG A 82 -1.36 -16.49 -1.89
N ALA A 83 -0.97 -17.62 -2.44
CA ALA A 83 -1.27 -18.03 -3.79
C ALA A 83 -2.39 -19.08 -3.82
N TYR A 84 -3.39 -18.84 -4.67
CA TYR A 84 -4.49 -19.76 -4.99
C TYR A 84 -4.47 -20.02 -6.50
N GLY A 85 -3.61 -20.94 -6.92
CA GLY A 85 -3.32 -21.16 -8.33
C GLY A 85 -2.67 -19.93 -8.97
N LYS A 86 -3.36 -19.28 -9.91
CA LYS A 86 -2.88 -18.04 -10.56
C LYS A 86 -3.21 -16.77 -9.77
N MET A 87 -4.12 -16.85 -8.81
CA MET A 87 -4.51 -15.69 -7.99
C MET A 87 -3.58 -15.50 -6.80
N HIS A 88 -3.32 -14.24 -6.48
CA HIS A 88 -2.52 -13.81 -5.34
C HIS A 88 -3.33 -12.87 -4.45
N LEU A 89 -3.25 -13.14 -3.16
CA LEU A 89 -3.72 -12.27 -2.12
C LEU A 89 -2.52 -11.82 -1.30
N LEU A 90 -2.40 -10.52 -1.11
CA LEU A 90 -1.53 -9.93 -0.11
C LEU A 90 -2.34 -9.02 0.78
N PHE A 91 -2.14 -9.20 2.08
CA PHE A 91 -2.62 -8.29 3.11
C PHE A 91 -1.43 -7.89 3.98
N ASP A 92 -1.29 -6.61 4.29
CA ASP A 92 -0.45 -6.18 5.39
C ASP A 92 -1.01 -5.01 6.17
N VAL A 93 -0.45 -4.86 7.37
CA VAL A 93 -0.77 -3.81 8.32
C VAL A 93 0.52 -3.33 8.97
N GLY A 94 0.62 -2.02 9.21
CA GLY A 94 1.78 -1.43 9.83
C GLY A 94 1.54 0.02 10.25
N ALA A 95 2.35 0.50 11.19
CA ALA A 95 2.40 1.92 11.46
C ALA A 95 3.29 2.61 10.42
N VAL A 96 2.97 3.84 10.04
CA VAL A 96 3.76 4.61 9.09
C VAL A 96 4.07 6.00 9.63
N TYR A 97 5.27 6.47 9.36
CA TYR A 97 5.62 7.87 9.42
C TYR A 97 5.45 8.44 8.03
N TYR A 98 4.60 9.46 7.90
CA TYR A 98 4.40 10.16 6.63
C TYR A 98 5.15 11.48 6.64
N PHE A 99 5.69 11.88 5.49
CA PHE A 99 6.39 13.14 5.31
C PHE A 99 6.33 13.61 3.85
N ASP A 100 6.55 14.90 3.62
CA ASP A 100 6.57 15.52 2.29
C ASP A 100 7.83 16.37 2.06
N THR A 101 7.95 16.95 0.85
CA THR A 101 9.12 17.75 0.47
C THR A 101 9.09 19.17 1.03
N LYS A 102 7.94 19.60 1.59
CA LYS A 102 7.76 20.90 2.26
C LYS A 102 8.02 20.83 3.77
N GLY A 103 8.38 19.65 4.29
CA GLY A 103 8.71 19.45 5.70
C GLY A 103 7.50 19.14 6.59
N ASN A 104 6.31 18.94 6.02
CA ASN A 104 5.18 18.45 6.80
C ASN A 104 5.37 16.95 7.07
N SER A 105 4.87 16.50 8.21
CA SER A 105 4.99 15.11 8.60
C SER A 105 3.95 14.72 9.64
N GLY A 106 3.85 13.43 9.91
CA GLY A 106 3.12 12.91 11.03
C GLY A 106 3.19 11.40 11.11
N PHE A 107 2.37 10.84 11.99
CA PHE A 107 2.37 9.42 12.28
C PHE A 107 0.96 8.88 12.12
N PHE A 108 0.84 7.77 11.39
CA PHE A 108 -0.41 7.05 11.25
C PHE A 108 -0.25 5.64 11.83
N PRO A 109 -0.97 5.29 12.92
CA PRO A 109 -0.68 4.08 13.68
C PRO A 109 -1.06 2.79 12.95
N ILE A 110 -2.01 2.85 12.01
CA ILE A 110 -2.56 1.66 11.33
C ILE A 110 -2.81 1.97 9.86
N MET A 111 -1.82 1.71 9.01
CA MET A 111 -1.96 1.63 7.55
C MET A 111 -2.27 0.20 7.14
N LEU A 112 -3.26 0.01 6.27
CA LEU A 112 -3.64 -1.29 5.72
C LEU A 112 -3.33 -1.35 4.23
N GLN A 113 -2.88 -2.51 3.75
CA GLN A 113 -2.78 -2.83 2.33
C GLN A 113 -3.55 -4.11 2.02
N LEU A 114 -4.29 -4.09 0.92
CA LEU A 114 -4.91 -5.26 0.32
C LEU A 114 -4.61 -5.27 -1.19
N ASN A 115 -3.82 -6.24 -1.64
CA ASN A 115 -3.55 -6.43 -3.07
C ASN A 115 -4.15 -7.75 -3.55
N LEU A 116 -4.87 -7.67 -4.66
CA LEU A 116 -5.34 -8.82 -5.44
C LEU A 116 -4.58 -8.84 -6.75
N GLY A 117 -3.94 -9.96 -7.06
CA GLY A 117 -3.14 -10.13 -8.27
C GLY A 117 -3.52 -11.39 -9.03
N PHE A 118 -3.24 -11.40 -10.33
CA PHE A 118 -3.40 -12.57 -11.19
C PHE A 118 -2.17 -12.77 -12.06
N ASN A 119 -1.57 -13.96 -12.02
CA ASN A 119 -0.46 -14.32 -12.87
C ASN A 119 -0.95 -14.64 -14.28
N ALA A 120 -0.60 -13.81 -15.26
CA ALA A 120 -0.91 -14.05 -16.67
C ALA A 120 -0.30 -15.37 -17.20
N LYS A 121 0.90 -15.72 -16.70
CA LYS A 121 1.60 -16.97 -17.01
C LYS A 121 2.10 -17.63 -15.72
N LYS A 122 2.18 -18.96 -15.73
CA LYS A 122 2.82 -19.72 -14.66
C LYS A 122 4.33 -19.66 -14.85
N TRP A 123 5.03 -19.21 -13.82
CA TRP A 123 6.48 -19.23 -13.70
C TRP A 123 6.85 -20.33 -12.71
#